data_AF-A0A250X0G7-F1
#
_entry.id   AF-A0A250X0G7-F1
#
_cell.length_a   1.000
_cell.length_b   1.000
_cell.length_c   1.000
_cell.angle_alpha   90.00
_cell.angle_beta   90.00
_cell.angle_gamma   90.00
#
_symmetry.space_group_name_H-M   'P 1'
#
loop_
_entity.id
_entity.type
_entity.pdbx_description
1 polymer ?
#
loop_
_entity_poly.entity_id
_entity_poly.type
_entity_poly.pdbx_seq_one_letter_code
_entity_poly.pdbx_strand_id
1 'polypeptide(L)'
;MIGSACKYKNLKMRSVPARVLSTNAMRGRDQDPDSKGLDATPEPKHMKGGSFEKKYRRRGRPAYLRSPDDTPLRDANRDFMLGVITARACRTLIVYLQETNLTVAHWLVAYMQENPLTLTGTWEDISGDNFIRKLLTMPVEAATYNIGREGLYDNAATIGVDPRSIAQRILQIRYEIAKELIQDLQLIPEDNNQLLRETLTMSLENMFSKSTEDLVLKAGASLHPELEDVA
;
A
#
# COMPACT_ATOMS: atom_id res chain seq x y z
N MET A 1 16.94 -1.99 31.15
CA MET A 1 17.34 -3.42 31.10
C MET A 1 16.23 -4.27 31.70
N ILE A 2 16.18 -5.54 31.27
CA ILE A 2 15.23 -6.61 31.63
C ILE A 2 14.04 -6.70 30.68
N GLY A 3 14.20 -7.58 29.69
CA GLY A 3 13.09 -8.25 29.01
C GLY A 3 12.73 -9.56 29.69
N SER A 4 11.58 -10.11 29.33
CA SER A 4 11.28 -11.55 29.23
C SER A 4 9.80 -11.70 28.86
N ALA A 5 9.47 -12.09 27.64
CA ALA A 5 9.39 -13.47 27.16
C ALA A 5 7.98 -14.05 27.35
N CYS A 6 7.10 -13.80 26.37
CA CYS A 6 5.83 -14.50 26.27
C CYS A 6 6.04 -15.79 25.47
N LYS A 7 6.06 -16.93 26.18
CA LYS A 7 6.18 -18.28 25.63
C LYS A 7 4.82 -18.74 25.10
N TYR A 8 4.67 -18.92 23.79
CA TYR A 8 3.55 -19.69 23.24
C TYR A 8 3.97 -21.13 22.97
N LYS A 9 3.31 -22.05 23.68
CA LYS A 9 3.51 -23.50 23.60
C LYS A 9 2.75 -24.07 22.40
N ASN A 10 3.49 -24.80 21.55
CA ASN A 10 3.12 -25.95 20.71
C ASN A 10 1.62 -26.26 20.47
N LEU A 11 1.13 -25.98 19.26
CA LEU A 11 0.00 -26.70 18.66
C LEU A 11 0.53 -27.72 17.64
N LYS A 12 0.44 -29.01 17.98
CA LYS A 12 0.68 -30.14 17.07
C LYS A 12 -0.46 -30.20 16.03
N MET A 13 -0.17 -29.88 14.77
CA MET A 13 -1.07 -30.18 13.66
C MET A 13 -1.08 -31.69 13.39
N ARG A 14 -2.27 -32.30 13.41
CA ARG A 14 -2.51 -33.68 12.98
C ARG A 14 -2.59 -33.73 11.45
N SER A 15 -1.85 -34.66 10.86
CA SER A 15 -1.81 -34.96 9.42
C SER A 15 -3.10 -35.63 8.93
N VAL A 16 -3.62 -35.21 7.77
CA VAL A 16 -4.71 -35.87 7.05
C VAL A 16 -4.12 -36.71 5.90
N PRO A 17 -4.51 -37.99 5.71
CA PRO A 17 -3.94 -38.82 4.64
C PRO A 17 -4.62 -38.59 3.27
N ALA A 18 -3.81 -38.71 2.22
CA ALA A 18 -4.18 -38.63 0.82
C ALA A 18 -4.99 -39.86 0.36
N ARG A 19 -6.05 -39.64 -0.43
CA ARG A 19 -6.74 -40.70 -1.17
C ARG A 19 -6.39 -40.62 -2.66
N VAL A 20 -5.69 -41.67 -3.10
CA VAL A 20 -5.45 -42.07 -4.48
C VAL A 20 -6.76 -42.61 -5.06
N LEU A 21 -7.16 -42.18 -6.26
CA LEU A 21 -8.06 -42.95 -7.10
C LEU A 21 -7.55 -42.97 -8.54
N SER A 22 -7.49 -44.19 -9.05
CA SER A 22 -6.88 -44.68 -10.27
C SER A 22 -7.89 -44.70 -11.42
N THR A 23 -7.36 -44.42 -12.62
CA THR A 23 -7.67 -44.97 -13.95
C THR A 23 -9.10 -45.42 -14.29
N ASN A 24 -9.60 -44.94 -15.43
CA ASN A 24 -10.21 -45.83 -16.43
C ASN A 24 -9.90 -45.33 -17.85
N ALA A 25 -9.25 -46.20 -18.61
CA ALA A 25 -9.04 -46.14 -20.04
C ALA A 25 -9.73 -47.36 -20.65
N MET A 26 -10.36 -47.21 -21.82
CA MET A 26 -10.61 -48.20 -22.91
C MET A 26 -11.56 -47.52 -23.94
N ARG A 27 -11.06 -47.24 -25.16
CA ARG A 27 -11.36 -47.91 -26.47
C ARG A 27 -12.81 -47.71 -26.98
N GLY A 28 -13.10 -47.34 -28.23
CA GLY A 28 -12.33 -46.99 -29.43
C GLY A 28 -13.23 -46.97 -30.70
N ARG A 29 -12.70 -46.43 -31.83
CA ARG A 29 -13.06 -46.64 -33.27
C ARG A 29 -14.48 -46.20 -33.73
N ASP A 30 -14.68 -45.42 -34.81
CA ASP A 30 -14.43 -45.70 -36.25
C ASP A 30 -14.25 -44.43 -37.15
N GLN A 31 -13.75 -44.66 -38.37
CA GLN A 31 -13.25 -43.78 -39.46
C GLN A 31 -14.34 -43.32 -40.47
N ASP A 32 -14.38 -42.03 -40.89
CA ASP A 32 -13.99 -41.40 -42.21
C ASP A 32 -15.12 -41.37 -43.29
N PRO A 33 -15.10 -40.59 -44.42
CA PRO A 33 -14.51 -39.28 -44.78
C PRO A 33 -15.48 -38.33 -45.58
N ASP A 34 -14.98 -37.17 -46.05
CA ASP A 34 -15.48 -36.32 -47.17
C ASP A 34 -16.62 -35.29 -46.98
N SER A 35 -16.23 -34.03 -46.74
CA SER A 35 -16.83 -32.88 -47.44
C SER A 35 -15.84 -31.71 -47.58
N LYS A 36 -15.42 -31.46 -48.83
CA LYS A 36 -14.75 -30.24 -49.36
C LYS A 36 -15.54 -29.00 -48.89
N GLY A 37 -14.98 -27.90 -48.40
CA GLY A 37 -13.80 -27.14 -48.81
C GLY A 37 -14.29 -25.73 -49.15
N LEU A 38 -13.94 -24.71 -48.34
CA LEU A 38 -13.98 -23.28 -48.70
C LEU A 38 -13.16 -22.49 -47.66
N ASP A 39 -11.94 -22.15 -48.09
CA ASP A 39 -11.21 -20.90 -47.87
C ASP A 39 -11.23 -20.23 -46.48
N ALA A 40 -10.17 -20.49 -45.70
CA ALA A 40 -9.68 -19.57 -44.69
C ALA A 40 -8.17 -19.76 -44.55
N THR A 41 -7.40 -18.80 -45.09
CA THR A 41 -5.99 -18.61 -44.77
C THR A 41 -5.78 -18.74 -43.26
N PRO A 42 -4.92 -19.65 -42.77
CA PRO A 42 -4.62 -19.69 -41.35
C PRO A 42 -3.78 -18.46 -41.01
N GLU A 43 -4.39 -17.48 -40.36
CA GLU A 43 -3.63 -16.46 -39.66
C GLU A 43 -2.57 -17.15 -38.79
N PRO A 44 -1.33 -16.63 -38.74
CA PRO A 44 -0.32 -17.19 -37.87
C PRO A 44 -0.83 -17.08 -36.44
N LYS A 45 -1.28 -18.21 -35.88
CA LYS A 45 -1.57 -18.35 -34.46
C LYS A 45 -0.31 -17.90 -33.75
N HIS A 46 -0.33 -16.67 -33.23
CA HIS A 46 0.70 -16.16 -32.35
C HIS A 46 0.93 -17.24 -31.30
N MET A 47 2.07 -17.94 -31.43
CA MET A 47 2.50 -18.90 -30.44
C MET A 47 2.54 -18.10 -29.15
N LYS A 48 1.64 -18.42 -28.22
CA LYS A 48 1.70 -17.91 -26.86
C LYS A 48 3.03 -18.38 -26.31
N GLY A 49 4.04 -17.53 -26.42
CA GLY A 49 5.32 -17.69 -25.77
C GLY A 49 5.01 -17.97 -24.31
N GLY A 50 5.19 -19.23 -23.92
CA GLY A 50 5.14 -19.64 -22.53
C GLY A 50 6.26 -18.92 -21.83
N SER A 51 5.96 -17.73 -21.30
CA SER A 51 6.89 -16.95 -20.50
C SER A 51 7.40 -17.84 -19.37
N PHE A 52 8.69 -18.14 -19.41
CA PHE A 52 9.41 -19.02 -18.50
C PHE A 52 9.46 -18.50 -17.06
N GLU A 53 8.91 -17.31 -16.79
CA GLU A 53 8.85 -16.68 -15.47
C GLU A 53 7.42 -16.62 -14.93
N LYS A 54 6.94 -17.72 -14.35
CA LYS A 54 5.63 -17.78 -13.66
C LYS A 54 5.69 -17.51 -12.15
N LYS A 55 6.88 -17.37 -11.55
CA LYS A 55 7.00 -17.36 -10.08
C LYS A 55 7.07 -15.99 -9.42
N TYR A 56 7.41 -14.91 -10.14
CA TYR A 56 7.57 -13.57 -9.55
C TYR A 56 7.11 -12.42 -10.44
N ARG A 57 6.23 -12.67 -11.42
CA ARG A 57 5.63 -11.56 -12.15
C ARG A 57 4.74 -10.79 -11.20
N ARG A 58 5.09 -9.53 -10.97
CA ARG A 58 4.22 -8.54 -10.33
C ARG A 58 2.82 -8.73 -10.90
N ARG A 59 1.81 -8.78 -10.03
CA ARG A 59 0.42 -8.66 -10.44
C ARG A 59 0.16 -7.20 -10.84
N GLY A 60 1.02 -6.67 -11.72
CA GLY A 60 0.86 -5.39 -12.34
C GLY A 60 -0.44 -5.38 -13.12
N ARG A 61 -0.77 -4.23 -13.69
CA ARG A 61 -1.98 -4.07 -14.50
C ARG A 61 -2.10 -5.23 -15.50
N PRO A 62 -3.30 -5.83 -15.68
CA PRO A 62 -3.46 -6.87 -16.68
C PRO A 62 -3.00 -6.34 -18.05
N ALA A 63 -2.43 -7.23 -18.88
CA ALA A 63 -1.68 -6.84 -20.07
C ALA A 63 -2.45 -5.90 -21.03
N TYR A 64 -3.78 -6.04 -21.09
CA TYR A 64 -4.65 -5.19 -21.92
C TYR A 64 -4.82 -3.75 -21.43
N LEU A 65 -4.47 -3.46 -20.17
CA LEU A 65 -4.52 -2.10 -19.60
C LEU A 65 -3.14 -1.44 -19.56
N ARG A 66 -2.09 -2.09 -20.09
CA ARG A 66 -0.75 -1.53 -20.12
C ARG A 66 -0.55 -0.67 -21.36
N SER A 67 -0.05 0.55 -21.14
CA SER A 67 0.42 1.42 -22.23
C SER A 67 1.86 1.02 -22.62
N PRO A 68 2.31 1.24 -23.87
CA PRO A 68 3.72 1.13 -24.24
C PRO A 68 4.66 1.95 -23.35
N ASP A 69 4.17 3.05 -22.77
CA ASP A 69 4.92 3.93 -21.86
C ASP A 69 4.92 3.47 -20.40
N ASP A 70 4.32 2.32 -20.08
CA ASP A 70 4.29 1.82 -18.71
C ASP A 70 5.65 1.31 -18.25
N THR A 71 6.22 2.01 -17.27
CA THR A 71 7.47 1.61 -16.64
C THR A 71 7.21 0.69 -15.44
N PRO A 72 8.16 -0.23 -15.13
CA PRO A 72 8.11 -0.99 -13.88
C PRO A 72 8.01 -0.11 -12.63
N LEU A 73 8.58 1.10 -12.66
CA LEU A 73 8.47 2.05 -11.54
C LEU A 73 7.02 2.51 -11.31
N ARG A 74 6.22 2.64 -12.38
CA ARG A 74 4.80 3.01 -12.28
C ARG A 74 3.99 1.99 -11.49
N ASP A 75 4.18 0.70 -11.77
CA ASP A 75 3.51 -0.38 -11.05
C ASP A 75 3.97 -0.45 -9.59
N ALA A 76 5.26 -0.23 -9.31
CA ALA A 76 5.77 -0.20 -7.93
C ALA A 76 5.19 0.96 -7.12
N ASN A 77 5.13 2.17 -7.71
CA ASN A 77 4.52 3.34 -7.07
C ASN A 77 3.03 3.10 -6.82
N ARG A 78 2.33 2.45 -7.75
CA ARG A 78 0.92 2.06 -7.56
C ARG A 78 0.76 1.15 -6.35
N ASP A 79 1.55 0.09 -6.24
CA ASP A 79 1.47 -0.86 -5.13
C ASP A 79 1.79 -0.17 -3.80
N PHE A 80 2.80 0.71 -3.78
CA PHE A 80 3.11 1.54 -2.62
C PHE A 80 1.92 2.42 -2.20
N MET A 81 1.33 3.16 -3.15
CA MET A 81 0.16 4.01 -2.86
C MET A 81 -1.02 3.19 -2.35
N LEU A 82 -1.26 2.02 -2.94
CA LEU A 82 -2.27 1.07 -2.48
C LEU A 82 -2.05 0.61 -1.04
N GLY A 83 -0.81 0.43 -0.62
CA GLY A 83 -0.42 0.13 0.76
C GLY A 83 -0.73 1.29 1.72
N VAL A 84 -0.30 2.49 1.35
CA VAL A 84 -0.54 3.71 2.15
C VAL A 84 -2.04 3.96 2.36
N ILE A 85 -2.84 3.82 1.29
CA ILE A 85 -4.31 3.96 1.38
C ILE A 85 -4.90 2.88 2.30
N THR A 86 -4.41 1.64 2.22
CA THR A 86 -4.88 0.56 3.11
C THR A 86 -4.56 0.84 4.56
N ALA A 87 -3.35 1.34 4.86
CA ALA A 87 -2.95 1.73 6.20
C ALA A 87 -3.81 2.87 6.75
N ARG A 88 -4.09 3.89 5.93
CA ARG A 88 -4.98 5.00 6.30
C ARG A 88 -6.40 4.51 6.54
N ALA A 89 -6.94 3.67 5.66
CA ALA A 89 -8.28 3.11 5.81
C ALA A 89 -8.46 2.32 7.11
N CYS A 90 -7.46 1.52 7.51
CA CYS A 90 -7.50 0.80 8.79
C CYS A 90 -7.52 1.76 9.98
N ARG A 91 -6.70 2.82 9.97
CA ARG A 91 -6.69 3.84 11.03
C ARG A 91 -8.01 4.59 11.12
N THR A 92 -8.56 5.00 9.98
CA THR A 92 -9.88 5.63 9.92
C THR A 92 -10.97 4.73 10.48
N LEU A 93 -10.95 3.44 10.14
CA LEU A 93 -11.91 2.47 10.68
C LEU A 93 -11.76 2.32 12.20
N ILE A 94 -10.53 2.28 12.73
CA ILE A 94 -10.30 2.23 14.18
C ILE A 94 -10.94 3.42 14.88
N VAL A 95 -10.79 4.64 14.35
CA VAL A 95 -11.41 5.85 14.92
C VAL A 95 -12.93 5.71 14.98
N TYR A 96 -13.59 5.26 13.90
CA TYR A 96 -15.04 5.01 13.91
C TYR A 96 -15.45 3.90 14.88
N LEU A 97 -14.61 2.88 15.05
CA LEU A 97 -14.88 1.78 15.98
C LEU A 97 -14.64 2.18 17.44
N GLN A 98 -13.80 3.16 17.74
CA GLN A 98 -13.61 3.65 19.10
C GLN A 98 -14.91 4.22 19.70
N GLU A 99 -15.76 4.82 18.87
CA GLU A 99 -17.05 5.36 19.31
C GLU A 99 -18.17 4.31 19.30
N THR A 100 -18.10 3.31 18.42
CA THR A 100 -19.20 2.35 18.19
C THR A 100 -18.99 0.99 18.85
N ASN A 101 -17.77 0.43 18.76
CA ASN A 101 -17.43 -0.86 19.34
C ASN A 101 -15.93 -0.93 19.68
N LEU A 102 -15.62 -0.57 20.93
CA LEU A 102 -14.26 -0.49 21.44
C LEU A 102 -13.54 -1.84 21.47
N THR A 103 -14.28 -2.95 21.61
CA THR A 103 -13.72 -4.31 21.61
C THR A 103 -13.17 -4.66 20.23
N VAL A 104 -13.93 -4.37 19.17
CA VAL A 104 -13.49 -4.59 17.79
C VAL A 104 -12.35 -3.63 17.42
N ALA A 105 -12.41 -2.38 17.89
CA ALA A 105 -11.32 -1.42 17.70
C ALA A 105 -10.00 -1.95 18.30
N HIS A 106 -10.03 -2.43 19.54
CA HIS A 106 -8.87 -2.99 20.22
C HIS A 106 -8.35 -4.25 19.53
N TRP A 107 -9.26 -5.17 19.14
CA TRP A 107 -8.89 -6.36 18.37
C TRP A 107 -8.19 -5.99 17.05
N LEU A 108 -8.72 -5.00 16.31
CA LEU A 108 -8.12 -4.57 15.04
C LEU A 108 -6.74 -3.93 15.24
N VAL A 109 -6.54 -3.17 16.33
CA VAL A 109 -5.23 -2.63 16.70
C VAL A 109 -4.24 -3.76 16.98
N ALA A 110 -4.63 -4.77 17.76
CA ALA A 110 -3.79 -5.93 18.02
C ALA A 110 -3.46 -6.68 16.72
N TYR A 111 -4.45 -6.91 15.85
CA TYR A 111 -4.26 -7.54 14.55
C TYR A 111 -3.27 -6.77 13.66
N MET A 112 -3.33 -5.44 13.65
CA MET A 112 -2.40 -4.58 12.89
C MET A 112 -0.97 -4.63 13.45
N GLN A 113 -0.80 -4.85 14.75
CA GLN A 113 0.52 -5.02 15.37
C GLN A 113 1.12 -6.39 15.02
N GLU A 114 0.30 -7.44 14.99
CA GLU A 114 0.71 -8.79 14.61
C GLU A 114 0.98 -8.93 13.10
N ASN A 115 0.23 -8.19 12.28
CA ASN A 115 0.34 -8.20 10.82
C ASN A 115 0.61 -6.76 10.32
N PRO A 116 1.84 -6.23 10.52
CA PRO A 116 2.15 -4.87 10.09
C PRO A 116 2.13 -4.75 8.57
N LEU A 117 1.59 -3.63 8.07
CA LEU A 117 1.72 -3.24 6.67
C LEU A 117 3.17 -2.79 6.43
N THR A 118 3.92 -3.57 5.68
CA THR A 118 5.34 -3.32 5.42
C THR A 118 5.52 -2.33 4.27
N LEU A 119 6.41 -1.35 4.41
CA LEU A 119 6.78 -0.45 3.32
C LEU A 119 7.78 -1.08 2.34
N THR A 120 8.42 -2.17 2.75
CA THR A 120 9.44 -2.90 1.99
C THR A 120 9.11 -4.39 2.04
N GLY A 121 9.40 -5.13 0.97
CA GLY A 121 9.15 -6.57 0.92
C GLY A 121 8.52 -7.03 -0.39
N THR A 122 7.71 -8.09 -0.32
CA THR A 122 6.99 -8.56 -1.51
C THR A 122 5.89 -7.58 -1.89
N TRP A 123 5.60 -7.48 -3.20
CA TRP A 123 4.64 -6.50 -3.73
C TRP A 123 3.24 -6.65 -3.12
N GLU A 124 2.82 -7.88 -2.81
CA GLU A 124 1.52 -8.15 -2.18
C GLU A 124 1.47 -7.73 -0.71
N ASP A 125 2.61 -7.66 -0.04
CA ASP A 125 2.72 -7.14 1.32
C ASP A 125 2.75 -5.60 1.32
N ILE A 126 3.49 -5.01 0.37
CA ILE A 126 3.56 -3.55 0.18
C ILE A 126 2.18 -2.97 -0.15
N SER A 127 1.41 -3.62 -1.04
CA SER A 127 0.07 -3.14 -1.42
C SER A 127 -0.98 -3.28 -0.31
N GLY A 128 -0.69 -4.06 0.74
CA GLY A 128 -1.64 -4.44 1.77
C GLY A 128 -2.66 -5.50 1.32
N ASP A 129 -2.51 -6.09 0.14
CA ASP A 129 -3.45 -7.10 -0.33
C ASP A 129 -3.34 -8.41 0.45
N ASN A 130 -2.13 -8.82 0.85
CA ASN A 130 -1.96 -9.99 1.71
C ASN A 130 -2.59 -9.77 3.10
N PHE A 131 -2.49 -8.56 3.63
CA PHE A 131 -3.13 -8.18 4.89
C PHE A 131 -4.67 -8.33 4.80
N ILE A 132 -5.28 -7.83 3.72
CA ILE A 132 -6.73 -7.93 3.50
C ILE A 132 -7.15 -9.39 3.21
N ARG A 133 -6.37 -10.14 2.43
CA ARG A 133 -6.66 -11.55 2.14
C ARG A 133 -6.65 -12.41 3.39
N LYS A 134 -5.71 -12.16 4.31
CA LYS A 134 -5.70 -12.82 5.63
C LYS A 134 -6.98 -12.52 6.40
N LEU A 135 -7.40 -11.24 6.49
CA LEU A 135 -8.67 -10.88 7.14
C LEU A 135 -9.89 -11.55 6.48
N LEU A 136 -9.93 -11.59 5.14
CA LEU A 136 -11.04 -12.18 4.39
C LEU A 136 -11.14 -13.71 4.53
N THR A 137 -10.03 -14.37 4.87
CA THR A 137 -9.98 -15.83 5.03
C THR A 137 -10.06 -16.28 6.48
N MET A 138 -9.94 -15.34 7.42
CA MET A 138 -9.98 -15.61 8.86
C MET A 138 -11.40 -16.01 9.29
N PRO A 139 -11.53 -17.03 10.16
CA PRO A 139 -12.81 -17.37 10.78
C PRO A 139 -13.23 -16.29 11.78
N VAL A 140 -14.46 -16.41 12.30
CA VAL A 140 -14.93 -15.55 13.39
C VAL A 140 -14.07 -15.83 14.63
N GLU A 141 -13.56 -14.77 15.25
CA GLU A 141 -12.71 -14.85 16.43
C GLU A 141 -13.44 -14.29 17.66
N ALA A 142 -13.12 -14.80 18.85
CA ALA A 142 -13.59 -14.22 20.09
C ALA A 142 -12.57 -13.18 20.57
N ALA A 143 -13.02 -11.94 20.82
CA ALA A 143 -12.20 -10.88 21.35
C ALA A 143 -12.71 -10.44 22.73
N THR A 144 -11.78 -10.10 23.61
CA THR A 144 -12.05 -9.49 24.92
C THR A 144 -11.36 -8.13 24.99
N TYR A 145 -12.04 -7.17 25.61
CA TYR A 145 -11.49 -5.85 25.82
C TYR A 145 -10.97 -5.72 27.25
N ASN A 146 -9.66 -5.89 27.42
CA ASN A 146 -9.03 -5.91 28.74
C ASN A 146 -8.25 -4.61 28.95
N ILE A 147 -8.73 -3.75 29.84
CA ILE A 147 -8.10 -2.44 30.14
C ILE A 147 -6.98 -2.59 31.20
N GLY A 148 -6.29 -3.73 31.22
CA GLY A 148 -5.27 -4.02 32.23
C GLY A 148 -5.79 -4.05 33.68
N ARG A 149 -7.11 -4.24 33.87
CA ARG A 149 -7.68 -4.49 35.20
C ARG A 149 -7.29 -5.89 35.67
N GLU A 150 -7.08 -6.04 36.98
CA GLU A 150 -6.88 -7.36 37.58
C GLU A 150 -8.05 -8.28 37.22
N GLY A 151 -7.77 -9.55 36.90
CA GLY A 151 -8.74 -10.51 36.37
C GLY A 151 -9.97 -10.77 37.26
N LEU A 152 -9.97 -10.30 38.51
CA LEU A 152 -11.10 -10.35 39.42
C LEU A 152 -12.17 -9.26 39.12
N TYR A 153 -11.77 -8.16 38.48
CA TYR A 153 -12.66 -7.04 38.11
C TYR A 153 -12.90 -6.97 36.60
N ASP A 154 -12.48 -7.99 35.86
CA ASP A 154 -12.66 -8.07 34.42
C ASP A 154 -14.04 -8.63 34.10
N ASN A 155 -15.01 -7.73 34.02
CA ASN A 155 -16.39 -8.06 33.60
C ASN A 155 -16.55 -7.96 32.07
N ALA A 156 -15.46 -7.98 31.29
CA ALA A 156 -15.54 -7.85 29.85
C ALA A 156 -16.17 -9.11 29.23
N ALA A 157 -17.34 -8.96 28.63
CA ALA A 157 -17.96 -10.03 27.86
C ALA A 157 -17.12 -10.33 26.61
N THR A 158 -16.85 -11.62 26.36
CA THR A 158 -16.27 -12.09 25.10
C THR A 158 -17.24 -11.79 23.97
N ILE A 159 -16.84 -10.99 22.98
CA ILE A 159 -17.65 -10.68 21.80
C ILE A 159 -17.06 -11.40 20.60
N GLY A 160 -17.93 -12.01 19.78
CA GLY A 160 -17.54 -12.55 18.49
C GLY A 160 -17.26 -11.43 17.48
N VAL A 161 -16.04 -11.37 16.98
CA VAL A 161 -15.61 -10.46 15.92
C VAL A 161 -15.61 -11.22 14.60
N ASP A 162 -16.23 -10.66 13.57
CA ASP A 162 -16.17 -11.20 12.22
C ASP A 162 -15.16 -10.41 11.36
N PRO A 163 -13.93 -10.94 11.14
CA PRO A 163 -12.89 -10.27 10.38
C PRO A 163 -13.27 -10.00 8.93
N ARG A 164 -14.16 -10.81 8.34
CA ARG A 164 -14.61 -10.64 6.97
C ARG A 164 -15.44 -9.37 6.80
N SER A 165 -16.35 -9.10 7.73
CA SER A 165 -17.11 -7.84 7.75
C SER A 165 -16.20 -6.62 7.90
N ILE A 166 -15.12 -6.73 8.70
CA ILE A 166 -14.13 -5.66 8.90
C ILE A 166 -13.36 -5.42 7.62
N ALA A 167 -12.88 -6.48 6.95
CA ALA A 167 -12.17 -6.37 5.68
C ALA A 167 -13.02 -5.68 4.60
N GLN A 168 -14.31 -6.00 4.53
CA GLN A 168 -15.24 -5.35 3.60
C GLN A 168 -15.35 -3.84 3.88
N ARG A 169 -15.43 -3.42 5.14
CA ARG A 169 -15.43 -1.99 5.51
C ARG A 169 -14.12 -1.31 5.15
N ILE A 170 -12.99 -1.96 5.40
CA ILE A 170 -11.66 -1.45 5.00
C ILE A 170 -11.62 -1.25 3.48
N LEU A 171 -12.13 -2.20 2.69
CA LEU A 171 -12.18 -2.07 1.23
C LEU A 171 -13.06 -0.90 0.76
N GLN A 172 -14.18 -0.65 1.42
CA GLN A 172 -15.04 0.51 1.12
C GLN A 172 -14.33 1.83 1.43
N ILE A 173 -13.75 1.96 2.62
CA ILE A 173 -13.01 3.17 3.03
C ILE A 173 -11.80 3.38 2.10
N ARG A 174 -11.10 2.31 1.73
CA ARG A 174 -9.97 2.35 0.78
C ARG A 174 -10.40 2.94 -0.56
N TYR A 175 -11.61 2.63 -1.03
CA TYR A 175 -12.14 3.17 -2.29
C TYR A 175 -12.47 4.66 -2.19
N GLU A 176 -13.09 5.10 -1.10
CA GLU A 176 -13.42 6.52 -0.92
C GLU A 176 -12.15 7.39 -0.76
N ILE A 177 -11.19 6.96 0.06
CA ILE A 177 -9.89 7.66 0.20
C ILE A 177 -9.17 7.74 -1.16
N ALA A 178 -9.26 6.69 -1.99
CA ALA A 178 -8.64 6.71 -3.30
C ALA A 178 -9.26 7.76 -4.23
N LYS A 179 -10.57 8.02 -4.13
CA LYS A 179 -11.22 9.09 -4.91
C LYS A 179 -10.76 10.47 -4.46
N GLU A 180 -10.75 10.71 -3.15
CA GLU A 180 -10.28 11.98 -2.57
C GLU A 180 -8.84 12.26 -3.00
N LEU A 181 -7.97 11.25 -2.89
CA LEU A 181 -6.59 11.38 -3.30
C LEU A 181 -6.45 11.70 -4.81
N ILE A 182 -7.29 11.13 -5.67
CA ILE A 182 -7.27 11.48 -7.10
C ILE A 182 -7.65 12.94 -7.31
N GLN A 183 -8.63 13.46 -6.55
CA GLN A 183 -9.01 14.87 -6.61
C GLN A 183 -7.86 15.77 -6.13
N ASP A 184 -7.22 15.43 -5.03
CA ASP A 184 -6.07 16.18 -4.50
C ASP A 184 -4.90 16.21 -5.51
N LEU A 185 -4.61 15.08 -6.16
CA LEU A 185 -3.54 15.00 -7.16
C LEU A 185 -3.83 15.85 -8.42
N GLN A 186 -5.07 16.25 -8.67
CA GLN A 186 -5.39 17.18 -9.77
C GLN A 186 -4.93 18.62 -9.47
N LEU A 187 -4.65 18.95 -8.21
CA LEU A 187 -4.21 20.28 -7.79
C LEU A 187 -2.69 20.50 -7.93
N ILE A 188 -1.92 19.44 -8.21
CA ILE A 188 -0.45 19.51 -8.36
C ILE A 188 0.03 20.63 -9.31
N PRO A 189 -0.60 20.89 -10.48
CA PRO A 189 -0.17 21.98 -11.35
C PRO A 189 -0.29 23.35 -10.68
N GLU A 190 -1.34 23.57 -9.87
CA GLU A 190 -1.55 24.81 -9.15
C GLU A 190 -0.55 24.94 -7.99
N ASP A 191 -0.31 23.86 -7.24
CA ASP A 191 0.70 23.83 -6.18
C ASP A 191 2.10 24.13 -6.74
N ASN A 192 2.44 23.60 -7.91
CA ASN A 192 3.72 23.89 -8.58
C ASN A 192 3.82 25.37 -9.00
N ASN A 193 2.73 25.97 -9.48
CA ASN A 193 2.70 27.38 -9.83
C ASN A 193 2.84 28.27 -8.60
N GLN A 194 2.17 27.90 -7.51
CA GLN A 194 2.29 28.60 -6.23
C GLN A 194 3.72 28.53 -5.70
N LEU A 195 4.32 27.34 -5.68
CA LEU A 195 5.70 27.14 -5.25
C LEU A 195 6.69 27.96 -6.08
N LEU A 196 6.47 28.03 -7.41
CA LEU A 196 7.30 28.84 -8.29
C LEU A 196 7.19 30.32 -7.97
N ARG A 197 5.96 30.83 -7.74
CA ARG A 197 5.74 32.22 -7.35
C ARG A 197 6.43 32.54 -6.04
N GLU A 198 6.24 31.72 -5.01
CA GLU A 198 6.86 31.89 -3.68
C GLU A 198 8.39 31.87 -3.76
N THR A 199 8.95 30.94 -4.54
CA THR A 199 10.41 30.86 -4.74
C THR A 199 10.95 32.09 -5.45
N LEU A 200 10.24 32.60 -6.46
CA LEU A 200 10.65 33.80 -7.19
C LEU A 200 10.56 35.06 -6.31
N THR A 201 9.51 35.21 -5.51
CA THR A 201 9.40 36.34 -4.57
C THR A 201 10.51 36.30 -3.53
N MET A 202 10.80 35.14 -2.94
CA MET A 202 11.90 34.98 -1.99
C MET A 202 13.27 35.27 -2.64
N SER A 203 13.48 34.84 -3.89
CA SER A 203 14.71 35.13 -4.61
C SER A 203 14.89 36.61 -4.91
N LEU A 204 13.80 37.31 -5.26
CA LEU A 204 13.82 38.75 -5.49
C LEU A 204 14.12 39.51 -4.21
N GLU A 205 13.43 39.19 -3.11
CA GLU A 205 13.68 39.77 -1.78
C GLU A 205 15.16 39.60 -1.36
N ASN A 206 15.70 38.39 -1.51
CA ASN A 206 17.11 38.12 -1.20
C ASN A 206 18.08 38.94 -2.06
N MET A 207 17.76 39.22 -3.33
CA MET A 207 18.59 40.08 -4.18
C MET A 207 18.53 41.54 -3.73
N PHE A 208 17.34 42.05 -3.37
CA PHE A 208 17.19 43.41 -2.88
C PHE A 208 17.90 43.62 -1.55
N SER A 209 17.77 42.69 -0.59
CA SER A 209 18.46 42.78 0.70
C SER A 209 19.99 42.76 0.58
N LYS A 210 20.55 41.92 -0.30
CA LYS A 210 22.00 41.91 -0.56
C LYS A 210 22.50 43.22 -1.18
N SER A 211 21.72 43.80 -2.11
CA SER A 211 22.08 45.07 -2.72
C SER A 211 22.11 46.24 -1.73
N THR A 212 21.22 46.23 -0.73
CA THR A 212 21.20 47.24 0.33
C THR A 212 22.35 47.09 1.31
N GLU A 213 22.73 45.87 1.68
CA GLU A 213 23.89 45.61 2.55
C GLU A 213 25.22 46.02 1.87
N ASP A 214 25.37 45.73 0.58
CA ASP A 214 26.55 46.15 -0.20
C ASP A 214 26.67 47.67 -0.33
N LEU A 215 25.54 48.39 -0.43
CA LEU A 215 25.52 49.86 -0.46
C LEU A 215 25.86 50.46 0.92
N VAL A 216 25.37 49.87 2.01
CA VAL A 216 25.68 50.30 3.38
C VAL A 216 27.16 50.07 3.71
N LEU A 217 27.73 48.93 3.30
CA LEU A 217 29.16 48.64 3.48
C LEU A 217 30.06 49.58 2.67
N LYS A 218 29.68 49.92 1.43
CA LYS A 218 30.43 50.91 0.63
C LYS A 218 30.31 52.34 1.15
N ALA A 219 29.15 52.73 1.68
CA ALA A 219 28.96 54.04 2.30
C ALA A 219 29.68 54.17 3.66
N GLY A 220 29.78 53.08 4.42
CA GLY A 220 30.56 53.03 5.68
C GLY A 220 32.07 53.06 5.47
N ALA A 221 32.57 52.53 4.35
CA ALA A 221 34.00 52.53 4.01
C ALA A 221 34.52 53.87 3.47
N SER A 222 33.65 54.79 3.05
CA SER A 222 34.06 56.09 2.45
C SER A 222 34.18 57.24 3.45
N LEU A 223 34.02 57.00 4.76
CA LEU A 223 34.01 58.06 5.79
C LEU A 223 35.32 58.23 6.57
N HIS A 224 36.43 57.59 6.16
CA HIS A 224 37.76 57.92 6.70
C HIS A 224 38.89 57.60 5.71
N PRO A 225 39.32 58.60 4.92
CA PRO A 225 40.75 58.74 4.66
C PRO A 225 41.13 60.22 4.59
N GLU A 226 41.71 60.75 5.66
CA GLU A 226 42.67 61.86 5.67
C GLU A 226 42.71 62.38 7.10
N LEU A 227 43.85 62.17 7.75
CA LEU A 227 44.47 62.98 8.80
C LEU A 227 45.33 62.05 9.64
N GLU A 228 46.54 61.78 9.15
CA GLU A 228 47.75 61.61 9.96
C GLU A 228 48.93 61.43 9.00
N ASP A 229 49.51 62.55 8.59
CA ASP A 229 50.93 62.68 8.27
C ASP A 229 51.26 64.18 8.17
N VAL A 230 51.50 64.80 9.32
CA VAL A 230 52.29 66.04 9.42
C VAL A 230 53.35 65.82 10.49
N ALA A 231 54.58 66.08 10.08
CA ALA A 231 55.85 65.97 10.78
C ALA A 231 55.93 66.71 12.13
#